data_AF-A0A945KIV9-F1
#
_entry.id   AF-A0A945KIV9-F1
#
_cell.length_a   1.000
_cell.length_b   1.000
_cell.length_c   1.000
_cell.angle_alpha   90.00
_cell.angle_beta   90.00
_cell.angle_gamma   90.00
#
_symmetry.space_group_name_H-M   'P 1'
#
loop_
_entity.id
_entity.type
_entity.pdbx_description
1 polymer ?
#
loop_
_entity_poly.entity_id
_entity_poly.type
_entity_poly.pdbx_seq_one_letter_code
_entity_poly.pdbx_strand_id
1 'polypeptide(L)'
;MSFLLLLAPLLFPAQQEVTLTDVHLEPAGPTGVELHVSLDVAFGYHIYAPDQNPDSGIPVSLTLGAGLEAAGDLRAVTEVVEHVEDFGPGMRYEYLWLAGSVELAMPVQLLVAADDLNSAVTLHFQACDESVCFPPDSAILPLVGPLAFAVGEQVAPEAADEAVPGIAVVETPTEPVQPQKTEPQVEGEASLLAFLLLAVAGGLFALMMPCTYPMIPITISFFTKQAEARDGNVLPLSLAYGGGIVAIFVAIGVIIGPVVLAFAVHPVTNIIIGLMFVVFALALFGAITLNPPQFLMRGASKASTKGGYIGVFLMGMTLVITSFTCTAPFVGSLLSFGATGGGLMRVALGMGVFGLTMAIPFVILSLVPGRLRSMPSSGEWMNTLKVTLGFVELAAALKFISNADLVWGWDVLSKELFYMLWGGIFLVTALFLFGMIYLKGYGSNDGIKPGRMLAGTGFLLFSLYNFHGYAGNDMDFVMTAIAPPYSSHAAADGTTLEKKTHTIVKDDYEAALGSAKVSGKLLLINFTGYT
;
A
#
# COMPACT_ATOMS: atom_id res chain seq x y z
N MET A 1 20.80 25.12 0.17
CA MET A 1 20.64 24.32 -1.06
C MET A 1 19.69 23.14 -0.88
N SER A 2 19.73 22.38 0.22
CA SER A 2 18.90 21.17 0.43
C SER A 2 17.38 21.38 0.52
N PHE A 3 16.86 22.61 0.55
CA PHE A 3 15.43 22.89 0.68
C PHE A 3 14.67 22.80 -0.66
N LEU A 4 15.35 22.89 -1.82
CA LEU A 4 14.70 22.73 -3.12
C LEU A 4 14.42 21.25 -3.49
N LEU A 5 15.23 20.30 -2.99
CA LEU A 5 15.06 18.88 -3.31
C LEU A 5 13.81 18.25 -2.66
N LEU A 6 13.30 18.83 -1.57
CA LEU A 6 12.05 18.40 -0.93
C LEU A 6 10.79 18.92 -1.63
N LEU A 7 10.92 19.83 -2.61
CA LEU A 7 9.83 20.38 -3.42
C LEU A 7 9.77 19.78 -4.83
N ALA A 8 10.74 18.95 -5.22
CA ALA A 8 10.77 18.28 -6.52
C ALA A 8 9.51 17.45 -6.85
N PRO A 9 8.93 16.63 -5.94
CA PRO A 9 7.74 15.84 -6.26
C PRO A 9 6.43 16.66 -6.32
N LEU A 10 6.47 17.97 -6.08
CA LEU A 10 5.32 18.88 -6.20
C LEU A 10 5.30 19.66 -7.53
N LEU A 11 6.32 19.49 -8.40
CA LEU A 11 6.45 20.21 -9.67
C LEU A 11 6.41 19.32 -10.91
N PHE A 12 6.48 18.01 -10.75
CA PHE A 12 6.18 17.07 -11.82
C PHE A 12 4.73 16.60 -11.66
N PRO A 13 3.81 16.96 -12.58
CA PRO A 13 2.58 16.19 -12.71
C PRO A 13 2.95 14.74 -13.02
N ALA A 14 2.10 13.78 -12.64
CA ALA A 14 2.30 12.39 -13.01
C ALA A 14 2.52 12.30 -14.54
N GLN A 15 3.74 11.95 -14.96
CA GLN A 15 4.00 11.74 -16.38
C GLN A 15 3.29 10.46 -16.77
N GLN A 16 2.28 10.62 -17.61
CA GLN A 16 1.61 9.51 -18.25
C GLN A 16 2.64 8.82 -19.16
N GLU A 17 2.93 7.55 -18.89
CA GLU A 17 4.07 6.81 -19.47
C GLU A 17 3.93 6.61 -20.99
N VAL A 18 2.68 6.51 -21.46
CA VAL A 18 2.29 6.49 -22.87
C VAL A 18 1.14 7.48 -23.07
N THR A 19 1.36 8.51 -23.90
CA THR A 19 0.34 9.47 -24.31
C THR A 19 -0.10 9.21 -25.73
N LEU A 20 -1.40 8.99 -25.94
CA LEU A 20 -1.98 8.86 -27.28
C LEU A 20 -2.02 10.23 -27.98
N THR A 21 -1.61 10.26 -29.25
CA THR A 21 -1.46 11.49 -30.02
C THR A 21 -2.55 11.63 -31.08
N ASP A 22 -2.82 10.58 -31.86
CA ASP A 22 -3.82 10.61 -32.93
C ASP A 22 -4.31 9.19 -33.31
N VAL A 23 -5.53 9.10 -33.87
CA VAL A 23 -6.05 7.88 -34.51
C VAL A 23 -6.86 8.25 -35.74
N HIS A 24 -6.50 7.70 -36.88
CA HIS A 24 -7.17 7.97 -38.15
C HIS A 24 -7.24 6.73 -39.05
N LEU A 25 -8.00 6.85 -40.13
CA LEU A 25 -8.29 5.79 -41.08
C LEU A 25 -7.87 6.24 -42.49
N GLU A 26 -6.89 5.55 -43.10
CA GLU A 26 -6.43 5.81 -44.47
C GLU A 26 -7.03 4.81 -45.48
N PRO A 27 -7.42 5.24 -46.69
CA PRO A 27 -7.98 4.33 -47.70
C PRO A 27 -6.92 3.41 -48.32
N ALA A 28 -7.02 2.11 -48.07
CA ALA A 28 -6.07 1.09 -48.54
C ALA A 28 -6.58 0.27 -49.76
N GLY A 29 -7.79 0.57 -50.27
CA GLY A 29 -8.38 -0.12 -51.42
C GLY A 29 -9.87 0.21 -51.60
N PRO A 30 -10.59 -0.54 -52.46
CA PRO A 30 -12.02 -0.28 -52.74
C PRO A 30 -12.96 -0.63 -51.57
N THR A 31 -12.54 -1.48 -50.64
CA THR A 31 -13.30 -1.86 -49.41
C THR A 31 -12.41 -2.02 -48.16
N GLY A 32 -11.10 -1.84 -48.31
CA GLY A 32 -10.12 -1.96 -47.22
C GLY A 32 -9.63 -0.60 -46.77
N VAL A 33 -9.54 -0.40 -45.47
CA VAL A 33 -9.08 0.83 -44.83
C VAL A 33 -7.96 0.44 -43.86
N GLU A 34 -6.91 1.26 -43.75
CA GLU A 34 -5.84 1.04 -42.78
C GLU A 34 -6.05 1.95 -41.57
N LEU A 35 -6.15 1.36 -40.38
CA LEU A 35 -6.26 2.07 -39.11
C LEU A 35 -4.86 2.40 -38.63
N HIS A 36 -4.56 3.69 -38.50
CA HIS A 36 -3.33 4.19 -37.91
C HIS A 36 -3.57 4.69 -36.48
N VAL A 37 -2.68 4.32 -35.57
CA VAL A 37 -2.68 4.73 -34.16
C VAL A 37 -1.30 5.30 -33.84
N SER A 38 -1.25 6.59 -33.53
CA SER A 38 -0.03 7.32 -33.18
C SER A 38 0.02 7.58 -31.68
N LEU A 39 1.10 7.17 -31.03
CA LEU A 39 1.32 7.27 -29.58
C LEU A 39 2.75 7.72 -29.27
N ASP A 40 2.93 8.52 -28.22
CA ASP A 40 4.22 8.99 -27.74
C ASP A 40 4.54 8.28 -26.41
N VAL A 41 5.66 7.57 -26.38
CA VAL A 41 6.19 6.87 -25.19
C VAL A 41 7.20 7.78 -24.50
N ALA A 42 6.98 8.02 -23.21
CA ALA A 42 7.80 8.94 -22.43
C ALA A 42 9.29 8.53 -22.39
N PHE A 43 10.19 9.52 -22.36
CA PHE A 43 11.63 9.26 -22.37
C PHE A 43 12.07 8.39 -21.17
N GLY A 44 12.72 7.26 -21.47
CA GLY A 44 13.11 6.22 -20.50
C GLY A 44 12.21 4.98 -20.54
N TYR A 45 11.00 5.09 -21.10
CA TYR A 45 10.06 3.98 -21.22
C TYR A 45 10.07 3.38 -22.63
N HIS A 46 9.70 2.12 -22.72
CA HIS A 46 9.46 1.39 -23.97
C HIS A 46 8.18 0.55 -23.86
N ILE A 47 7.58 0.22 -25.01
CA ILE A 47 6.54 -0.79 -25.15
C ILE A 47 7.03 -1.89 -26.09
N TYR A 48 6.48 -3.10 -25.97
CA TYR A 48 6.82 -4.21 -26.86
C TYR A 48 6.06 -4.12 -28.20
N ALA A 49 6.76 -4.41 -29.29
CA ALA A 49 6.21 -4.42 -30.63
C ALA A 49 5.13 -5.53 -30.83
N PRO A 50 4.25 -5.42 -31.84
CA PRO A 50 3.17 -6.39 -32.07
C PRO A 50 3.67 -7.81 -32.37
N ASP A 51 4.88 -7.91 -32.92
CA ASP A 51 5.60 -9.13 -33.30
C ASP A 51 6.51 -9.68 -32.17
N GLN A 52 6.48 -9.07 -30.98
CA GLN A 52 7.18 -9.58 -29.80
C GLN A 52 6.75 -11.02 -29.47
N ASN A 53 7.73 -11.88 -29.16
CA ASN A 53 7.44 -13.20 -28.63
C ASN A 53 6.75 -13.09 -27.25
N PRO A 54 5.50 -13.58 -27.08
CA PRO A 54 4.75 -13.47 -25.83
C PRO A 54 5.39 -14.19 -24.64
N ASP A 55 6.32 -15.13 -24.88
CA ASP A 55 7.07 -15.80 -23.81
C ASP A 55 8.13 -14.89 -23.16
N SER A 56 8.52 -13.78 -23.80
CA SER A 56 9.53 -12.82 -23.28
C SER A 56 8.99 -11.42 -22.98
N GLY A 57 7.95 -10.95 -23.68
CA GLY A 57 7.31 -9.66 -23.37
C GLY A 57 5.87 -9.62 -23.88
N ILE A 58 4.98 -8.83 -23.25
CA ILE A 58 3.57 -8.75 -23.66
C ILE A 58 3.44 -7.81 -24.88
N PRO A 59 3.16 -8.32 -26.10
CA PRO A 59 3.05 -7.49 -27.30
C PRO A 59 1.90 -6.48 -27.20
N VAL A 60 2.10 -5.30 -27.79
CA VAL A 60 1.00 -4.34 -28.00
C VAL A 60 -0.07 -4.96 -28.93
N SER A 61 -1.34 -4.81 -28.58
CA SER A 61 -2.46 -5.38 -29.32
C SER A 61 -3.67 -4.45 -29.37
N LEU A 62 -4.55 -4.64 -30.36
CA LEU A 62 -5.74 -3.82 -30.60
C LEU A 62 -7.01 -4.68 -30.62
N THR A 63 -7.98 -4.31 -29.80
CA THR A 63 -9.33 -4.86 -29.81
C THR A 63 -10.25 -3.90 -30.56
N LEU A 64 -10.82 -4.34 -31.69
CA LEU A 64 -11.71 -3.53 -32.51
C LEU A 64 -13.15 -3.50 -31.94
N GLY A 65 -13.79 -2.33 -32.02
CA GLY A 65 -15.19 -2.14 -31.66
C GLY A 65 -16.18 -2.50 -32.76
N ALA A 66 -17.47 -2.46 -32.44
CA ALA A 66 -18.54 -2.76 -33.39
C ALA A 66 -18.45 -1.90 -34.67
N GLY A 67 -18.61 -2.54 -35.83
CA GLY A 67 -18.52 -1.89 -37.15
C GLY A 67 -17.16 -2.03 -37.86
N LEU A 68 -16.14 -2.56 -37.17
CA LEU A 68 -14.81 -2.83 -37.71
C LEU A 68 -14.45 -4.32 -37.55
N GLU A 69 -13.95 -4.95 -38.62
CA GLU A 69 -13.35 -6.29 -38.57
C GLU A 69 -11.87 -6.23 -38.98
N ALA A 70 -11.02 -7.03 -38.34
CA ALA A 70 -9.60 -7.11 -38.67
C ALA A 70 -9.42 -7.85 -40.01
N ALA A 71 -8.73 -7.20 -40.96
CA ALA A 71 -8.42 -7.78 -42.26
C ALA A 71 -6.97 -8.33 -42.36
N GLY A 72 -6.19 -8.17 -41.29
CA GLY A 72 -4.82 -8.63 -41.16
C GLY A 72 -4.23 -8.21 -39.81
N ASP A 73 -2.96 -8.57 -39.59
CA ASP A 73 -2.28 -8.39 -38.31
C ASP A 73 -1.87 -6.93 -38.03
N LEU A 74 -1.68 -6.60 -36.75
CA LEU A 74 -1.14 -5.32 -36.30
C LEU A 74 0.36 -5.25 -36.64
N ARG A 75 0.81 -4.15 -37.26
CA ARG A 75 2.21 -3.89 -37.58
C ARG A 75 2.69 -2.57 -36.99
N ALA A 76 3.95 -2.53 -36.55
CA ALA A 76 4.63 -1.26 -36.27
C ALA A 76 5.06 -0.62 -37.59
N VAL A 77 4.79 0.69 -37.74
CA VAL A 77 5.28 1.53 -38.85
C VAL A 77 6.61 2.19 -38.45
N THR A 78 6.77 2.52 -37.17
CA THR A 78 8.03 2.98 -36.57
C THR A 78 9.09 1.86 -36.57
N GLU A 79 10.37 2.25 -36.72
CA GLU A 79 11.51 1.33 -36.62
C GLU A 79 11.56 0.67 -35.23
N VAL A 80 11.52 -0.67 -35.24
CA VAL A 80 11.61 -1.51 -34.03
C VAL A 80 13.07 -1.64 -33.60
N VAL A 81 13.36 -1.41 -32.33
CA VAL A 81 14.71 -1.55 -31.76
C VAL A 81 14.85 -2.96 -31.18
N GLU A 82 15.68 -3.78 -31.81
CA GLU A 82 16.05 -5.11 -31.28
C GLU A 82 16.99 -4.98 -30.07
N HIS A 83 16.58 -5.57 -28.95
CA HIS A 83 17.39 -5.71 -27.74
C HIS A 83 17.58 -7.20 -27.41
N VAL A 84 18.82 -7.64 -27.22
CA VAL A 84 19.16 -9.06 -26.98
C VAL A 84 19.88 -9.20 -25.65
N GLU A 85 19.27 -9.92 -24.72
CA GLU A 85 19.90 -10.30 -23.45
C GLU A 85 20.37 -11.77 -23.52
N ASP A 86 21.65 -12.00 -23.23
CA ASP A 86 22.26 -13.34 -23.19
C ASP A 86 22.71 -13.65 -21.76
N PHE A 87 21.93 -14.50 -21.09
CA PHE A 87 22.21 -14.98 -19.73
C PHE A 87 22.97 -16.32 -19.72
N GLY A 88 23.44 -16.80 -20.89
CA GLY A 88 24.20 -18.02 -21.04
C GLY A 88 23.52 -19.08 -21.93
N PRO A 89 24.10 -20.29 -22.02
CA PRO A 89 23.73 -21.28 -23.02
C PRO A 89 22.29 -21.78 -22.85
N GLY A 90 21.40 -21.29 -23.72
CA GLY A 90 19.97 -21.61 -23.74
C GLY A 90 19.04 -20.53 -23.16
N MET A 91 19.60 -19.43 -22.62
CA MET A 91 18.86 -18.32 -22.00
C MET A 91 19.15 -17.01 -22.73
N ARG A 92 18.80 -16.97 -24.02
CA ARG A 92 18.88 -15.77 -24.87
C ARG A 92 17.47 -15.26 -25.13
N TYR A 93 17.18 -14.05 -24.67
CA TYR A 93 15.91 -13.39 -24.87
C TYR A 93 16.07 -12.26 -25.88
N GLU A 94 15.14 -12.19 -26.83
CA GLU A 94 15.09 -11.17 -27.87
C GLU A 94 13.81 -10.35 -27.63
N TYR A 95 14.01 -9.05 -27.48
CA TYR A 95 12.98 -8.06 -27.21
C TYR A 95 12.94 -7.03 -28.34
N LEU A 96 11.74 -6.60 -28.70
CA LEU A 96 11.42 -5.71 -29.80
C LEU A 96 10.79 -4.46 -29.19
N TRP A 97 11.61 -3.43 -29.01
CA TRP A 97 11.22 -2.20 -28.29
C TRP A 97 10.74 -1.11 -29.25
N LEU A 98 9.68 -0.43 -28.84
CA LEU A 98 9.16 0.79 -29.44
C LEU A 98 9.21 1.90 -28.38
N ALA A 99 9.83 3.04 -28.72
CA ALA A 99 10.05 4.16 -27.81
C ALA A 99 10.00 5.51 -28.56
N GLY A 100 9.62 6.59 -27.86
CA GLY A 100 9.34 7.89 -28.48
C GLY A 100 8.05 7.89 -29.30
N SER A 101 8.06 8.51 -30.48
CA SER A 101 6.88 8.58 -31.37
C SER A 101 6.69 7.26 -32.13
N VAL A 102 5.68 6.50 -31.73
CA VAL A 102 5.34 5.17 -32.25
C VAL A 102 4.07 5.25 -33.07
N GLU A 103 4.11 4.73 -34.30
CA GLU A 103 2.96 4.56 -35.18
C GLU A 103 2.70 3.08 -35.41
N LEU A 104 1.45 2.67 -35.17
CA LEU A 104 0.96 1.31 -35.38
C LEU A 104 -0.12 1.32 -36.46
N ALA A 105 -0.10 0.36 -37.38
CA ALA A 105 -1.07 0.24 -38.45
C ALA A 105 -1.74 -1.15 -38.48
N MET A 106 -3.04 -1.19 -38.76
CA MET A 106 -3.80 -2.43 -38.94
C MET A 106 -4.76 -2.31 -40.13
N PRO A 107 -4.74 -3.24 -41.10
CA PRO A 107 -5.76 -3.27 -42.14
C PRO A 107 -7.10 -3.75 -41.55
N VAL A 108 -8.17 -2.98 -41.79
CA VAL A 108 -9.53 -3.23 -41.29
C VAL A 108 -10.56 -3.17 -42.41
N GLN A 109 -11.65 -3.92 -42.25
CA GLN A 109 -12.85 -3.87 -43.08
C GLN A 109 -13.97 -3.14 -42.34
N LEU A 110 -14.62 -2.21 -43.04
CA LEU A 110 -15.80 -1.49 -42.54
C LEU A 110 -17.06 -2.34 -42.79
N LEU A 111 -17.77 -2.67 -41.71
CA LEU A 111 -19.08 -3.34 -41.78
C LEU A 111 -20.27 -2.37 -41.89
N VAL A 112 -20.01 -1.07 -41.74
CA VAL A 112 -20.99 0.02 -41.70
C VAL A 112 -20.51 1.16 -42.59
N ALA A 113 -21.42 1.97 -43.14
CA ALA A 113 -21.07 3.17 -43.89
C ALA A 113 -20.18 4.11 -43.05
N ALA A 114 -19.17 4.71 -43.68
CA ALA A 114 -18.16 5.54 -43.02
C ALA A 114 -18.73 6.81 -42.32
N ASP A 115 -19.92 7.26 -42.74
CA ASP A 115 -20.64 8.39 -42.15
C ASP A 115 -21.38 8.01 -40.86
N ASP A 116 -21.74 6.73 -40.68
CA ASP A 116 -22.49 6.20 -39.52
C ASP A 116 -21.57 5.47 -38.51
N LEU A 117 -20.24 5.49 -38.72
CA LEU A 117 -19.28 4.80 -37.86
C LEU A 117 -19.18 5.51 -36.50
N ASN A 118 -19.66 4.84 -35.45
CA ASN A 118 -19.48 5.21 -34.05
C ASN A 118 -18.95 3.98 -33.29
N SER A 119 -17.65 3.77 -33.38
CA SER A 119 -16.95 2.62 -32.80
C SER A 119 -15.90 3.07 -31.78
N ALA A 120 -15.42 2.13 -30.97
CA ALA A 120 -14.31 2.40 -30.05
C ALA A 120 -13.29 1.26 -30.17
N VAL A 121 -12.04 1.61 -30.43
CA VAL A 121 -10.92 0.68 -30.51
C VAL A 121 -10.18 0.70 -29.18
N THR A 122 -9.76 -0.44 -28.65
CA THR A 122 -9.02 -0.51 -27.39
C THR A 122 -7.59 -0.98 -27.65
N LEU A 123 -6.62 -0.11 -27.39
CA LEU A 123 -5.20 -0.43 -27.41
C LEU A 123 -4.82 -1.06 -26.06
N HIS A 124 -4.29 -2.27 -26.07
CA HIS A 124 -3.71 -2.94 -24.91
C HIS A 124 -2.19 -2.90 -25.02
N PHE A 125 -1.52 -2.38 -24.00
CA PHE A 125 -0.06 -2.23 -23.98
C PHE A 125 0.51 -2.47 -22.59
N GLN A 126 1.80 -2.77 -22.53
CA GLN A 126 2.57 -2.80 -21.30
C GLN A 126 3.76 -1.84 -21.45
N ALA A 127 3.85 -0.87 -20.55
CA ALA A 127 5.01 0.02 -20.47
C ALA A 127 6.08 -0.61 -19.56
N CYS A 128 7.34 -0.47 -19.95
CA CYS A 128 8.49 -0.92 -19.19
C CYS A 128 9.60 0.14 -19.20
N ASP A 129 10.33 0.24 -18.10
CA ASP A 129 11.63 0.91 -17.98
C ASP A 129 12.75 -0.17 -17.98
N GLU A 130 14.02 0.19 -18.04
CA GLU A 130 15.18 -0.73 -17.97
C GLU A 130 15.19 -1.63 -16.71
N SER A 131 14.37 -1.33 -15.70
CA SER A 131 14.37 -1.99 -14.39
C SER A 131 13.06 -2.65 -13.96
N VAL A 132 11.91 -2.19 -14.48
CA VAL A 132 10.57 -2.63 -14.05
C VAL A 132 9.57 -2.49 -15.20
N CYS A 133 8.75 -3.53 -15.40
CA CYS A 133 7.53 -3.45 -16.21
C CYS A 133 6.31 -3.16 -15.34
N PHE A 134 5.45 -2.27 -15.82
CA PHE A 134 4.19 -1.91 -15.20
C PHE A 134 3.12 -2.97 -15.49
N PRO A 135 2.01 -3.06 -14.72
CA PRO A 135 0.89 -3.91 -15.10
C PRO A 135 0.34 -3.50 -16.48
N PRO A 136 -0.15 -4.43 -17.31
CA PRO A 136 -0.71 -4.10 -18.61
C PRO A 136 -1.92 -3.18 -18.46
N ASP A 137 -1.97 -2.13 -19.26
CA ASP A 137 -3.01 -1.11 -19.26
C ASP A 137 -3.73 -1.08 -20.62
N SER A 138 -4.85 -0.37 -20.69
CA SER A 138 -5.66 -0.28 -21.89
C SER A 138 -6.24 1.11 -22.11
N ALA A 139 -6.03 1.65 -23.31
CA ALA A 139 -6.57 2.95 -23.70
C ALA A 139 -7.68 2.79 -24.76
N ILE A 140 -8.81 3.47 -24.54
CA ILE A 140 -10.00 3.40 -25.40
C ILE A 140 -10.03 4.61 -26.33
N LEU A 141 -10.15 4.35 -27.62
CA LEU A 141 -10.02 5.28 -28.74
C LEU A 141 -11.36 5.38 -29.48
N PRO A 142 -12.15 6.46 -29.29
CA PRO A 142 -13.41 6.65 -30.00
C PRO A 142 -13.16 7.04 -31.47
N LEU A 143 -13.67 6.24 -32.40
CA LEU A 143 -13.74 6.54 -33.83
C LEU A 143 -15.16 6.97 -34.18
N VAL A 144 -15.32 8.26 -34.45
CA VAL A 144 -16.63 8.88 -34.74
C VAL A 144 -16.54 9.56 -36.11
N GLY A 145 -17.33 9.09 -37.06
CA GLY A 145 -17.50 9.70 -38.38
C GLY A 145 -18.18 11.09 -38.32
N PRO A 146 -18.23 11.86 -39.42
CA PRO A 146 -18.07 11.38 -40.80
C PRO A 146 -16.64 11.46 -41.33
N LEU A 147 -16.17 10.37 -41.95
CA LEU A 147 -14.89 10.33 -42.66
C LEU A 147 -15.10 10.86 -44.09
N ALA A 148 -14.53 12.02 -44.39
CA ALA A 148 -14.71 12.70 -45.68
C ALA A 148 -13.95 12.02 -46.84
N PHE A 149 -14.44 10.86 -47.29
CA PHE A 149 -13.95 10.20 -48.50
C PHE A 149 -14.42 10.96 -49.76
N ALA A 150 -13.47 11.40 -50.59
CA ALA A 150 -13.77 12.11 -51.82
C ALA A 150 -14.51 11.20 -52.82
N VAL A 151 -15.68 11.65 -53.26
CA VAL A 151 -16.65 10.89 -54.06
C VAL A 151 -16.05 10.30 -55.34
N GLY A 152 -16.30 9.00 -55.55
CA GLY A 152 -15.83 8.19 -56.68
C GLY A 152 -16.91 7.30 -57.31
N GLU A 153 -18.06 7.90 -57.63
CA GLU A 153 -19.14 7.38 -58.52
C GLU A 153 -20.01 6.19 -58.07
N GLN A 154 -21.29 6.25 -58.44
CA GLN A 154 -22.40 5.43 -57.95
C GLN A 154 -22.63 4.14 -58.78
N VAL A 155 -23.06 3.03 -58.14
CA VAL A 155 -24.16 2.15 -58.64
C VAL A 155 -24.88 1.44 -57.48
N ALA A 156 -26.20 1.63 -57.40
CA ALA A 156 -27.23 0.73 -56.84
C ALA A 156 -28.27 0.47 -57.97
N PRO A 157 -29.29 -0.42 -57.87
CA PRO A 157 -29.81 -1.23 -56.75
C PRO A 157 -29.72 -2.77 -57.09
N GLU A 158 -30.54 -3.75 -56.65
CA GLU A 158 -31.85 -3.78 -55.96
C GLU A 158 -32.14 -5.12 -55.20
N ALA A 159 -33.34 -5.17 -54.61
CA ALA A 159 -34.05 -6.21 -53.83
C ALA A 159 -33.90 -7.72 -54.18
N ALA A 160 -34.07 -8.58 -53.16
CA ALA A 160 -35.22 -9.52 -53.06
C ALA A 160 -35.30 -10.32 -51.73
N ASP A 161 -36.53 -10.40 -51.19
CA ASP A 161 -37.23 -11.43 -50.38
C ASP A 161 -36.63 -12.23 -49.19
N GLU A 162 -37.47 -12.23 -48.13
CA GLU A 162 -37.90 -13.32 -47.23
C GLU A 162 -37.01 -14.55 -46.98
N ALA A 163 -36.70 -14.81 -45.69
CA ALA A 163 -37.47 -15.76 -44.87
C ALA A 163 -36.89 -15.93 -43.44
N VAL A 164 -37.76 -16.12 -42.45
CA VAL A 164 -37.40 -16.64 -41.11
C VAL A 164 -38.00 -18.04 -40.97
N PRO A 165 -37.20 -19.06 -40.65
CA PRO A 165 -37.59 -19.91 -39.52
C PRO A 165 -36.42 -20.52 -38.71
N GLY A 166 -36.64 -20.71 -37.41
CA GLY A 166 -36.31 -21.99 -36.76
C GLY A 166 -34.98 -22.15 -36.00
N ILE A 167 -35.01 -21.80 -34.72
CA ILE A 167 -34.57 -22.64 -33.56
C ILE A 167 -33.38 -23.60 -33.78
N ALA A 168 -32.29 -23.36 -33.05
CA ALA A 168 -31.48 -24.43 -32.46
C ALA A 168 -30.84 -23.98 -31.14
N VAL A 169 -31.34 -24.50 -30.01
CA VAL A 169 -30.59 -24.53 -28.76
C VAL A 169 -29.60 -25.69 -28.85
N VAL A 170 -28.32 -25.43 -28.60
CA VAL A 170 -27.30 -26.48 -28.40
C VAL A 170 -26.63 -26.21 -27.06
N GLU A 171 -26.84 -27.10 -26.10
CA GLU A 171 -26.21 -27.05 -24.78
C GLU A 171 -24.83 -27.70 -24.78
N THR A 172 -23.93 -27.19 -23.93
CA THR A 172 -22.74 -27.89 -23.39
C THR A 172 -21.58 -28.23 -24.36
N PRO A 173 -20.31 -28.35 -23.90
CA PRO A 173 -19.86 -28.72 -22.55
C PRO A 173 -19.34 -27.58 -21.66
N THR A 174 -19.81 -27.60 -20.41
CA THR A 174 -19.11 -27.03 -19.27
C THR A 174 -17.94 -27.95 -18.90
N GLU A 175 -16.71 -27.48 -19.02
CA GLU A 175 -15.55 -28.14 -18.41
C GLU A 175 -15.13 -27.36 -17.14
N PRO A 176 -14.93 -28.02 -15.99
CA PRO A 176 -14.73 -27.32 -14.72
C PRO A 176 -13.30 -26.76 -14.62
N VAL A 177 -13.15 -25.46 -14.87
CA VAL A 177 -11.91 -24.72 -14.59
C VAL A 177 -11.66 -24.73 -13.08
N GLN A 178 -10.76 -25.61 -12.64
CA GLN A 178 -10.20 -25.56 -11.28
C GLN A 178 -9.37 -24.28 -11.13
N PRO A 179 -9.36 -23.63 -9.96
CA PRO A 179 -8.58 -22.42 -9.74
C PRO A 179 -7.08 -22.72 -9.86
N GLN A 180 -6.48 -22.34 -10.97
CA GLN A 180 -5.06 -22.51 -11.21
C GLN A 180 -4.26 -21.56 -10.31
N LYS A 181 -3.61 -22.16 -9.31
CA LYS A 181 -2.74 -21.49 -8.34
C LYS A 181 -1.48 -20.98 -9.04
N THR A 182 -1.50 -19.75 -9.56
CA THR A 182 -0.33 -19.10 -10.12
C THR A 182 0.65 -18.73 -9.01
N GLU A 183 1.65 -19.59 -8.80
CA GLU A 183 2.84 -19.25 -8.00
C GLU A 183 3.73 -18.29 -8.78
N PRO A 184 4.12 -17.13 -8.22
CA PRO A 184 5.22 -16.34 -8.76
C PRO A 184 6.55 -17.07 -8.45
N GLN A 185 6.97 -17.93 -9.38
CA GLN A 185 8.30 -18.56 -9.39
C GLN A 185 9.35 -17.51 -9.75
N VAL A 186 9.72 -16.64 -8.80
CA VAL A 186 10.90 -15.77 -8.90
C VAL A 186 12.08 -16.46 -8.26
N GLU A 187 13.12 -16.73 -9.04
CA GLU A 187 14.26 -17.54 -8.62
C GLU A 187 14.95 -17.03 -7.34
N GLY A 188 15.04 -17.95 -6.37
CA GLY A 188 16.09 -18.02 -5.36
C GLY A 188 16.27 -16.80 -4.44
N GLU A 189 17.01 -15.80 -4.91
CA GLU A 189 17.82 -14.93 -4.05
C GLU A 189 17.33 -13.48 -4.00
N ALA A 190 16.86 -12.91 -5.12
CA ALA A 190 16.33 -11.54 -5.15
C ALA A 190 15.08 -11.41 -4.27
N SER A 191 14.16 -12.38 -4.32
CA SER A 191 12.96 -12.42 -3.49
C SER A 191 13.26 -12.65 -2.00
N LEU A 192 14.36 -13.33 -1.66
CA LEU A 192 14.82 -13.47 -0.29
C LEU A 192 15.45 -12.17 0.21
N LEU A 193 16.37 -11.57 -0.56
CA LEU A 193 17.06 -10.35 -0.14
C LEU A 193 16.08 -9.17 0.03
N ALA A 194 15.14 -8.99 -0.90
CA ALA A 194 14.07 -8.00 -0.77
C ALA A 194 13.20 -8.22 0.48
N PHE A 195 12.82 -9.48 0.75
CA PHE A 195 12.06 -9.84 1.96
C PHE A 195 12.82 -9.58 3.26
N LEU A 196 14.13 -9.89 3.30
CA LEU A 196 14.99 -9.57 4.44
C LEU A 196 15.17 -8.06 4.63
N LEU A 197 15.31 -7.31 3.53
CA LEU A 197 15.45 -5.85 3.58
C LEU A 197 14.15 -5.20 4.08
N LEU A 198 12.99 -5.73 3.68
CA LEU A 198 11.69 -5.34 4.24
C LEU A 198 11.57 -5.70 5.74
N ALA A 199 12.10 -6.85 6.17
CA ALA A 199 12.15 -7.24 7.59
C ALA A 199 13.02 -6.29 8.43
N VAL A 200 14.18 -5.87 7.90
CA VAL A 200 15.05 -4.87 8.52
C VAL A 200 14.37 -3.50 8.56
N ALA A 201 13.76 -3.06 7.46
CA ALA A 201 13.03 -1.79 7.40
C ALA A 201 11.86 -1.76 8.40
N GLY A 202 11.03 -2.80 8.42
CA GLY A 202 9.93 -2.95 9.38
C GLY A 202 10.40 -2.96 10.84
N GLY A 203 11.52 -3.65 11.13
CA GLY A 203 12.15 -3.63 12.45
C GLY A 203 12.66 -2.25 12.86
N LEU A 204 13.20 -1.49 11.89
CA LEU A 204 13.67 -0.12 12.12
C LEU A 204 12.52 0.87 12.34
N PHE A 205 11.41 0.73 11.60
CA PHE A 205 10.19 1.50 11.85
C PHE A 205 9.54 1.15 13.20
N ALA A 206 9.56 -0.12 13.60
CA ALA A 206 9.06 -0.57 14.89
C ALA A 206 9.82 0.02 16.10
N LEU A 207 11.11 0.33 15.96
CA LEU A 207 11.89 1.07 16.97
C LEU A 207 11.45 2.53 17.12
N MET A 208 10.79 3.10 16.11
CA MET A 208 10.33 4.49 16.10
C MET A 208 8.84 4.62 16.52
N MET A 209 8.16 3.50 16.78
CA MET A 209 6.76 3.46 17.24
C MET A 209 6.60 3.96 18.69
N PRO A 210 5.44 4.57 19.03
CA PRO A 210 5.24 5.20 20.34
C PRO A 210 5.28 4.22 21.52
N CYS A 211 5.07 2.91 21.32
CA CYS A 211 5.01 1.92 22.41
C CYS A 211 6.39 1.33 22.77
N THR A 212 7.38 1.39 21.86
CA THR A 212 8.76 0.93 22.14
C THR A 212 9.59 2.01 22.84
N TYR A 213 9.34 3.28 22.51
CA TYR A 213 10.04 4.44 23.07
C TYR A 213 10.04 4.52 24.62
N PRO A 214 8.93 4.26 25.35
CA PRO A 214 8.90 4.31 26.82
C PRO A 214 9.72 3.20 27.48
N MET A 215 9.99 2.10 26.79
CA MET A 215 10.82 1.00 27.28
C MET A 215 12.33 1.33 27.19
N ILE A 216 12.74 2.25 26.31
CA ILE A 216 14.15 2.67 26.18
C ILE A 216 14.68 3.28 27.50
N PRO A 217 14.04 4.28 28.15
CA PRO A 217 14.49 4.77 29.47
C PRO A 217 14.47 3.72 30.58
N ILE A 218 13.52 2.78 30.57
CA ILE A 218 13.38 1.73 31.59
C ILE A 218 14.54 0.73 31.46
N THR A 219 14.79 0.24 30.25
CA THR A 219 15.91 -0.67 29.95
C THR A 219 17.26 -0.02 30.26
N ILE A 220 17.47 1.24 29.84
CA ILE A 220 18.66 2.02 30.21
C ILE A 220 18.84 2.07 31.73
N SER A 221 17.79 2.44 32.48
CA SER A 221 17.83 2.55 33.95
C SER A 221 18.06 1.22 34.67
N PHE A 222 17.73 0.10 34.01
CA PHE A 222 17.95 -1.25 34.49
C PHE A 222 19.38 -1.72 34.20
N PHE A 223 19.87 -1.54 32.97
CA PHE A 223 21.23 -1.93 32.59
C PHE A 223 22.31 -1.09 33.29
N THR A 224 22.07 0.20 33.59
CA THR A 224 22.99 0.99 34.42
C THR A 224 23.14 0.41 35.83
N LYS A 225 22.03 0.04 36.48
CA LYS A 225 22.05 -0.63 37.81
C LYS A 225 22.70 -2.02 37.76
N GLN A 226 22.49 -2.78 36.69
CA GLN A 226 23.14 -4.07 36.49
C GLN A 226 24.66 -3.91 36.26
N ALA A 227 25.10 -2.86 35.56
CA ALA A 227 26.52 -2.56 35.36
C ALA A 227 27.24 -2.24 36.68
N GLU A 228 26.59 -1.50 37.57
CA GLU A 228 27.11 -1.21 38.92
C GLU A 228 27.16 -2.47 39.79
N ALA A 229 26.16 -3.34 39.71
CA ALA A 229 26.10 -4.57 40.51
C ALA A 229 27.03 -5.71 40.02
N ARG A 230 27.63 -5.59 38.83
CA ARG A 230 28.43 -6.63 38.17
C ARG A 230 29.81 -6.17 37.68
N ASP A 231 30.32 -5.07 38.24
CA ASP A 231 31.66 -4.54 37.96
C ASP A 231 31.95 -4.40 36.44
N GLY A 232 30.95 -3.89 35.70
CA GLY A 232 31.02 -3.68 34.25
C GLY A 232 30.71 -4.90 33.36
N ASN A 233 30.61 -6.13 33.88
CA ASN A 233 30.37 -7.33 33.06
C ASN A 233 28.89 -7.50 32.67
N VAL A 234 28.42 -6.66 31.75
CA VAL A 234 27.03 -6.65 31.22
C VAL A 234 26.85 -7.33 29.86
N LEU A 235 27.93 -7.73 29.19
CA LEU A 235 27.88 -8.41 27.88
C LEU A 235 27.00 -9.68 27.86
N PRO A 236 27.18 -10.69 28.74
CA PRO A 236 26.35 -11.90 28.71
C PRO A 236 24.90 -11.63 29.08
N LEU A 237 24.66 -10.57 29.85
CA LEU A 237 23.33 -10.12 30.23
C LEU A 237 22.60 -9.49 29.03
N SER A 238 23.33 -8.67 28.26
CA SER A 238 22.85 -8.02 27.04
C SER A 238 22.54 -9.02 25.94
N LEU A 239 23.38 -10.04 25.78
CA LEU A 239 23.15 -11.15 24.85
C LEU A 239 21.92 -11.99 25.25
N ALA A 240 21.71 -12.26 26.55
CA ALA A 240 20.50 -12.92 27.02
C ALA A 240 19.22 -12.08 26.78
N TYR A 241 19.33 -10.75 26.83
CA TYR A 241 18.24 -9.83 26.51
C TYR A 241 17.87 -9.86 25.02
N GLY A 242 18.86 -9.63 24.15
CA GLY A 242 18.66 -9.64 22.70
C GLY A 242 18.23 -11.01 22.18
N GLY A 243 18.86 -12.08 22.67
CA GLY A 243 18.46 -13.45 22.36
C GLY A 243 17.03 -13.78 22.81
N GLY A 244 16.57 -13.23 23.94
CA GLY A 244 15.18 -13.33 24.37
C GLY A 244 14.20 -12.64 23.43
N ILE A 245 14.54 -11.42 22.96
CA ILE A 245 13.73 -10.69 21.97
C ILE A 245 13.61 -11.48 20.66
N VAL A 246 14.74 -11.94 20.10
CA VAL A 246 14.79 -12.73 18.86
C VAL A 246 14.00 -14.02 19.01
N ALA A 247 14.25 -14.79 20.07
CA ALA A 247 13.58 -16.08 20.30
C ALA A 247 12.05 -15.94 20.39
N ILE A 248 11.54 -14.86 20.98
CA ILE A 248 10.11 -14.64 21.16
C ILE A 248 9.47 -14.14 19.86
N PHE A 249 10.11 -13.27 19.08
CA PHE A 249 9.61 -12.93 17.74
C PHE A 249 9.58 -14.15 16.81
N VAL A 250 10.62 -14.99 16.82
CA VAL A 250 10.62 -16.26 16.08
C VAL A 250 9.51 -17.20 16.57
N ALA A 251 9.32 -17.34 17.89
CA ALA A 251 8.25 -18.15 18.45
C ALA A 251 6.85 -17.64 18.06
N ILE A 252 6.64 -16.31 18.07
CA ILE A 252 5.40 -15.67 17.59
C ILE A 252 5.17 -15.98 16.10
N GLY A 253 6.20 -15.80 15.27
CA GLY A 253 6.12 -16.11 13.83
C GLY A 253 5.82 -17.57 13.53
N VAL A 254 6.40 -18.49 14.30
CA VAL A 254 6.23 -19.94 14.11
C VAL A 254 4.91 -20.46 14.67
N ILE A 255 4.52 -20.04 15.88
CA ILE A 255 3.33 -20.54 16.58
C ILE A 255 2.06 -19.82 16.10
N ILE A 256 2.12 -18.50 15.96
CA ILE A 256 0.96 -17.67 15.64
C ILE A 256 0.89 -17.39 14.13
N GLY A 257 1.97 -17.62 13.36
CA GLY A 257 2.01 -17.51 11.89
C GLY A 257 0.73 -17.90 11.13
N PRO A 258 0.23 -19.15 11.27
CA PRO A 258 -0.97 -19.61 10.57
C PRO A 258 -2.30 -19.06 11.13
N VAL A 259 -2.30 -18.36 12.26
CA VAL A 259 -3.51 -17.84 12.93
C VAL A 259 -3.50 -16.31 13.06
N VAL A 260 -2.37 -15.63 12.82
CA VAL A 260 -2.19 -14.18 12.93
C VAL A 260 -3.22 -13.43 12.09
N LEU A 261 -3.46 -13.89 10.85
CA LEU A 261 -4.37 -13.20 9.93
C LEU A 261 -5.81 -13.20 10.47
N ALA A 262 -6.29 -14.37 10.94
CA ALA A 262 -7.60 -14.49 11.59
C ALA A 262 -7.69 -13.64 12.88
N PHE A 263 -6.65 -13.64 13.72
CA PHE A 263 -6.61 -12.80 14.93
C PHE A 263 -6.57 -11.30 14.64
N ALA A 264 -5.90 -10.87 13.57
CA ALA A 264 -5.75 -9.47 13.18
C ALA A 264 -7.00 -8.87 12.52
N VAL A 265 -7.80 -9.69 11.84
CA VAL A 265 -9.10 -9.26 11.28
C VAL A 265 -10.21 -9.33 12.33
N HIS A 266 -10.10 -10.21 13.34
CA HIS A 266 -11.15 -10.40 14.35
C HIS A 266 -11.50 -9.10 15.12
N PRO A 267 -12.76 -8.63 15.08
CA PRO A 267 -13.14 -7.28 15.51
C PRO A 267 -12.94 -7.05 17.00
N VAL A 268 -13.21 -8.06 17.84
CA VAL A 268 -13.00 -7.97 19.29
C VAL A 268 -11.52 -7.75 19.61
N THR A 269 -10.60 -8.32 18.83
CA THR A 269 -9.15 -8.11 19.00
C THR A 269 -8.78 -6.68 18.68
N ASN A 270 -9.30 -6.12 17.57
CA ASN A 270 -9.05 -4.74 17.17
C ASN A 270 -9.63 -3.72 18.16
N ILE A 271 -10.80 -3.97 18.76
CA ILE A 271 -11.36 -3.14 19.84
C ILE A 271 -10.48 -3.21 21.10
N ILE A 272 -10.04 -4.40 21.52
CA ILE A 272 -9.18 -4.56 22.70
C ILE A 272 -7.84 -3.84 22.50
N ILE A 273 -7.22 -3.98 21.32
CA ILE A 273 -5.97 -3.29 20.96
C ILE A 273 -6.19 -1.77 20.90
N GLY A 274 -7.26 -1.28 20.26
CA GLY A 274 -7.61 0.14 20.19
C GLY A 274 -7.82 0.75 21.58
N LEU A 275 -8.59 0.09 22.45
CA LEU A 275 -8.82 0.53 23.83
C LEU A 275 -7.53 0.52 24.66
N MET A 276 -6.65 -0.45 24.44
CA MET A 276 -5.34 -0.50 25.09
C MET A 276 -4.42 0.64 24.62
N PHE A 277 -4.43 1.02 23.33
CA PHE A 277 -3.73 2.23 22.86
C PHE A 277 -4.29 3.50 23.49
N VAL A 278 -5.62 3.63 23.68
CA VAL A 278 -6.20 4.76 24.43
C VAL A 278 -5.67 4.78 25.87
N VAL A 279 -5.57 3.63 26.54
CA VAL A 279 -5.02 3.52 27.90
C VAL A 279 -3.54 3.91 27.94
N PHE A 280 -2.73 3.53 26.94
CA PHE A 280 -1.32 3.94 26.85
C PHE A 280 -1.16 5.44 26.51
N ALA A 281 -1.98 6.01 25.62
CA ALA A 281 -2.00 7.44 25.35
C ALA A 281 -2.32 8.25 26.63
N LEU A 282 -3.33 7.83 27.40
CA LEU A 282 -3.66 8.42 28.71
C LEU A 282 -2.53 8.28 29.74
N ALA A 283 -1.69 7.25 29.62
CA ALA A 283 -0.49 7.09 30.43
C ALA A 283 0.65 8.04 30.03
N LEU A 284 0.85 8.24 28.72
CA LEU A 284 1.84 9.18 28.18
C LEU A 284 1.46 10.64 28.49
N PHE A 285 0.16 10.96 28.52
CA PHE A 285 -0.35 12.25 29.01
C PHE A 285 -0.25 12.41 30.54
N GLY A 286 0.17 11.38 31.29
CA GLY A 286 0.29 11.42 32.75
C GLY A 286 -1.04 11.46 33.51
N ALA A 287 -2.18 11.34 32.81
CA ALA A 287 -3.50 11.27 33.43
C ALA A 287 -3.70 9.97 34.21
N ILE A 288 -3.06 8.88 33.76
CA ILE A 288 -2.99 7.60 34.45
C ILE A 288 -1.53 7.28 34.73
N THR A 289 -1.10 7.24 36.00
CA THR A 289 0.19 6.65 36.33
C THR A 289 0.10 5.14 36.16
N LEU A 290 0.52 4.64 34.99
CA LEU A 290 0.70 3.22 34.72
C LEU A 290 1.92 2.69 35.49
N ASN A 291 1.79 2.64 36.81
CA ASN A 291 2.61 1.78 37.66
C ASN A 291 2.14 0.34 37.39
N PRO A 292 2.97 -0.54 36.81
CA PRO A 292 2.65 -1.95 36.75
C PRO A 292 2.36 -2.42 38.18
N PRO A 293 1.31 -3.22 38.41
CA PRO A 293 0.83 -3.47 39.76
C PRO A 293 1.96 -4.05 40.60
N GLN A 294 2.14 -3.53 41.82
CA GLN A 294 3.45 -3.63 42.48
C GLN A 294 3.91 -5.07 42.76
N PHE A 295 3.03 -6.07 42.73
CA PHE A 295 3.42 -7.48 42.77
C PHE A 295 4.25 -7.89 41.54
N LEU A 296 3.94 -7.37 40.35
CA LEU A 296 4.63 -7.68 39.09
C LEU A 296 6.02 -7.00 39.08
N MET A 297 6.09 -5.73 39.48
CA MET A 297 7.37 -5.03 39.64
C MET A 297 8.23 -5.65 40.75
N ARG A 298 7.65 -6.01 41.91
CA ARG A 298 8.37 -6.73 42.97
C ARG A 298 8.80 -8.11 42.52
N GLY A 299 7.98 -8.83 41.75
CA GLY A 299 8.32 -10.11 41.14
C GLY A 299 9.52 -9.99 40.19
N ALA A 300 9.46 -9.04 39.25
CA ALA A 300 10.54 -8.77 38.30
C ALA A 300 11.81 -8.24 38.98
N SER A 301 11.72 -7.35 39.98
CA SER A 301 12.88 -6.89 40.76
C SER A 301 13.49 -8.00 41.61
N LYS A 302 12.68 -8.90 42.20
CA LYS A 302 13.13 -10.04 43.02
C LYS A 302 13.73 -11.15 42.15
N ALA A 303 13.19 -11.36 40.95
CA ALA A 303 13.81 -12.17 39.90
C ALA A 303 15.13 -11.53 39.42
N SER A 304 15.18 -10.22 39.25
CA SER A 304 16.41 -9.50 38.89
C SER A 304 17.48 -9.51 39.99
N THR A 305 17.12 -9.66 41.28
CA THR A 305 18.10 -9.78 42.38
C THR A 305 18.58 -11.21 42.63
N LYS A 306 17.82 -12.25 42.24
CA LYS A 306 18.21 -13.66 42.41
C LYS A 306 18.54 -14.42 41.13
N GLY A 307 18.18 -13.92 39.96
CA GLY A 307 18.29 -14.63 38.68
C GLY A 307 18.63 -13.69 37.53
N GLY A 308 19.90 -13.26 37.47
CA GLY A 308 20.36 -12.24 36.52
C GLY A 308 19.93 -12.47 35.06
N TYR A 309 20.09 -13.69 34.53
CA TYR A 309 19.72 -13.99 33.14
C TYR A 309 18.21 -14.22 32.94
N ILE A 310 17.54 -14.92 33.86
CA ILE A 310 16.10 -15.22 33.77
C ILE A 310 15.24 -13.95 33.90
N GLY A 311 15.56 -13.06 34.83
CA GLY A 311 14.86 -11.77 34.98
C GLY A 311 14.99 -10.88 33.74
N VAL A 312 16.11 -10.99 33.03
CA VAL A 312 16.40 -10.22 31.81
C VAL A 312 15.68 -10.81 30.59
N PHE A 313 15.63 -12.14 30.47
CA PHE A 313 14.81 -12.81 29.47
C PHE A 313 13.31 -12.45 29.62
N LEU A 314 12.79 -12.43 30.85
CA LEU A 314 11.40 -12.02 31.13
C LEU A 314 11.14 -10.52 30.87
N MET A 315 12.14 -9.66 31.05
CA MET A 315 12.06 -8.25 30.63
C MET A 315 12.00 -8.12 29.11
N GLY A 316 12.79 -8.90 28.37
CA GLY A 316 12.73 -8.99 26.90
C GLY A 316 11.35 -9.47 26.43
N MET A 317 10.81 -10.51 27.06
CA MET A 317 9.45 -11.00 26.82
C MET A 317 8.38 -9.92 27.02
N THR A 318 8.48 -9.14 28.10
CA THR A 318 7.53 -8.05 28.39
C THR A 318 7.61 -6.95 27.33
N LEU A 319 8.82 -6.61 26.85
CA LEU A 319 9.00 -5.70 25.72
C LEU A 319 8.34 -6.25 24.46
N VAL A 320 8.61 -7.51 24.07
CA VAL A 320 8.04 -8.09 22.84
C VAL A 320 6.52 -8.16 22.91
N ILE A 321 5.92 -8.61 24.02
CA ILE A 321 4.45 -8.68 24.16
C ILE A 321 3.82 -7.29 24.05
N THR A 322 4.40 -6.28 24.70
CA THR A 322 3.89 -4.90 24.63
C THR A 322 4.06 -4.33 23.23
N SER A 323 5.23 -4.52 22.62
CA SER A 323 5.55 -4.01 21.27
C SER A 323 4.77 -4.72 20.17
N PHE A 324 4.47 -6.02 20.34
CA PHE A 324 3.74 -6.83 19.36
C PHE A 324 2.42 -6.17 18.97
N THR A 325 1.78 -5.48 19.90
CA THR A 325 0.52 -4.76 19.66
C THR A 325 0.65 -3.63 18.64
N CYS A 326 1.73 -2.85 18.66
CA CYS A 326 2.00 -1.80 17.68
C CYS A 326 2.75 -2.29 16.44
N THR A 327 3.47 -3.41 16.52
CA THR A 327 4.13 -4.03 15.37
C THR A 327 3.25 -5.01 14.61
N ALA A 328 2.06 -5.36 15.12
CA ALA A 328 1.16 -6.34 14.53
C ALA A 328 0.86 -6.10 13.03
N PRO A 329 0.67 -4.87 12.52
CA PRO A 329 0.47 -4.65 11.09
C PRO A 329 1.69 -5.05 10.26
N PHE A 330 2.89 -4.59 10.65
CA PHE A 330 4.14 -4.89 9.95
C PHE A 330 4.50 -6.38 10.02
N VAL A 331 4.30 -7.00 11.20
CA VAL A 331 4.46 -8.43 11.41
C VAL A 331 3.44 -9.22 10.57
N GLY A 332 2.19 -8.76 10.48
CA GLY A 332 1.15 -9.37 9.65
C GLY A 332 1.52 -9.37 8.17
N SER A 333 1.92 -8.23 7.61
CA SER A 333 2.40 -8.12 6.22
C SER A 333 3.63 -9.00 5.97
N LEU A 334 4.58 -9.03 6.91
CA LEU A 334 5.79 -9.85 6.80
C LEU A 334 5.46 -11.36 6.88
N LEU A 335 4.48 -11.75 7.68
CA LEU A 335 3.96 -13.12 7.72
C LEU A 335 3.24 -13.50 6.43
N SER A 336 2.44 -12.61 5.82
CA SER A 336 1.78 -12.90 4.54
C SER A 336 2.77 -13.07 3.40
N PHE A 337 3.78 -12.20 3.28
CA PHE A 337 4.85 -12.36 2.29
C PHE A 337 5.77 -13.57 2.57
N GLY A 338 6.00 -13.89 3.84
CA GLY A 338 6.76 -15.08 4.23
C GLY A 338 6.02 -16.40 3.93
N ALA A 339 4.68 -16.38 4.04
CA ALA A 339 3.83 -17.54 3.78
C ALA A 339 3.76 -17.88 2.28
N THR A 340 3.66 -16.89 1.39
CA THR A 340 3.58 -17.12 -0.06
C THR A 340 4.89 -17.63 -0.67
N GLY A 341 6.06 -17.24 -0.13
CA GLY A 341 7.36 -17.52 -0.76
C GLY A 341 8.07 -18.82 -0.34
N GLY A 342 7.69 -19.52 0.73
CA GLY A 342 8.45 -20.70 1.18
C GLY A 342 8.21 -21.17 2.61
N GLY A 343 6.98 -21.03 3.10
CA GLY A 343 6.53 -21.67 4.34
C GLY A 343 7.25 -21.24 5.62
N LEU A 344 7.13 -22.10 6.64
CA LEU A 344 7.48 -21.80 8.03
C LEU A 344 8.94 -21.36 8.23
N MET A 345 9.87 -21.82 7.38
CA MET A 345 11.28 -21.46 7.45
C MET A 345 11.55 -20.01 7.02
N ARG A 346 10.94 -19.53 5.91
CA ARG A 346 11.05 -18.11 5.50
C ARG A 346 10.42 -17.19 6.55
N VAL A 347 9.29 -17.59 7.13
CA VAL A 347 8.63 -16.84 8.24
C VAL A 347 9.53 -16.78 9.48
N ALA A 348 10.11 -17.91 9.91
CA ALA A 348 11.02 -17.95 11.06
C ALA A 348 12.26 -17.08 10.85
N LEU A 349 12.84 -17.10 9.64
CA LEU A 349 14.02 -16.33 9.30
C LEU A 349 13.71 -14.82 9.20
N GLY A 350 12.60 -14.43 8.56
CA GLY A 350 12.15 -13.03 8.51
C GLY A 350 11.85 -12.45 9.89
N MET A 351 11.15 -13.20 10.74
CA MET A 351 10.88 -12.80 12.13
C MET A 351 12.14 -12.80 13.02
N GLY A 352 13.11 -13.68 12.72
CA GLY A 352 14.44 -13.66 13.32
C GLY A 352 15.21 -12.39 12.98
N VAL A 353 15.20 -11.98 11.70
CA VAL A 353 15.84 -10.73 11.24
C VAL A 353 15.14 -9.50 11.81
N PHE A 354 13.80 -9.45 11.79
CA PHE A 354 13.02 -8.38 12.42
C PHE A 354 13.36 -8.23 13.93
N GLY A 355 13.34 -9.35 14.66
CA GLY A 355 13.68 -9.38 16.08
C GLY A 355 15.15 -9.02 16.36
N LEU A 356 16.06 -9.38 15.45
CA LEU A 356 17.48 -9.05 15.55
C LEU A 356 17.70 -7.55 15.31
N THR A 357 17.09 -6.96 14.29
CA THR A 357 17.12 -5.51 14.02
C THR A 357 16.57 -4.72 15.20
N MET A 358 15.48 -5.18 15.82
CA MET A 358 14.96 -4.61 17.07
C MET A 358 15.95 -4.76 18.23
N ALA A 359 16.59 -5.91 18.40
CA ALA A 359 17.49 -6.19 19.51
C ALA A 359 18.85 -5.45 19.44
N ILE A 360 19.42 -5.28 18.24
CA ILE A 360 20.73 -4.66 18.00
C ILE A 360 20.91 -3.32 18.75
N PRO A 361 20.05 -2.29 18.61
CA PRO A 361 20.24 -1.02 19.29
C PRO A 361 20.15 -1.13 20.81
N PHE A 362 19.28 -2.00 21.35
CA PHE A 362 19.23 -2.22 22.81
C PHE A 362 20.51 -2.87 23.33
N VAL A 363 21.07 -3.85 22.61
CA VAL A 363 22.34 -4.51 22.95
C VAL A 363 23.53 -3.54 22.82
N ILE A 364 23.54 -2.68 21.79
CA ILE A 364 24.57 -1.64 21.65
C ILE A 364 24.47 -0.62 22.80
N LEU A 365 23.27 -0.16 23.14
CA LEU A 365 23.06 0.79 24.24
C LEU A 365 23.46 0.22 25.61
N SER A 366 23.21 -1.06 25.87
CA SER A 366 23.60 -1.70 27.15
C SER A 366 25.11 -1.94 27.26
N LEU A 367 25.84 -2.00 26.15
CA LEU A 367 27.31 -2.12 26.13
C LEU A 367 28.05 -0.79 26.39
N VAL A 368 27.36 0.35 26.42
CA VAL A 368 27.96 1.68 26.65
C VAL A 368 27.45 2.35 27.95
N PRO A 369 27.53 1.68 29.13
CA PRO A 369 26.98 2.22 30.38
C PRO A 369 27.67 3.52 30.83
N GLY A 370 28.97 3.68 30.53
CA GLY A 370 29.75 4.87 30.91
C GLY A 370 29.30 6.17 30.23
N ARG A 371 28.80 6.10 28.99
CA ARG A 371 28.31 7.26 28.22
C ARG A 371 26.80 7.49 28.42
N LEU A 372 26.07 6.44 28.84
CA LEU A 372 24.71 6.53 29.36
C LEU A 372 24.63 7.34 30.67
N ARG A 373 25.65 7.22 31.53
CA ARG A 373 25.73 7.94 32.82
C ARG A 373 25.80 9.46 32.68
N SER A 374 26.24 9.96 31.52
CA SER A 374 26.26 11.39 31.15
C SER A 374 25.02 11.85 30.37
N MET A 375 24.04 10.98 30.12
CA MET A 375 22.80 11.38 29.47
C MET A 375 21.91 12.05 30.53
N PRO A 376 21.63 13.37 30.42
CA PRO A 376 20.93 14.09 31.48
C PRO A 376 19.52 13.51 31.67
N SER A 377 19.18 13.24 32.94
CA SER A 377 17.91 12.64 33.35
C SER A 377 16.69 13.36 32.77
N SER A 378 15.94 12.65 31.92
CA SER A 378 14.52 12.90 31.57
C SER A 378 14.03 14.35 31.73
N GLY A 379 14.70 15.29 31.07
CA GLY A 379 14.37 16.71 31.16
C GLY A 379 13.09 17.06 30.38
N GLU A 380 12.81 18.36 30.27
CA GLU A 380 11.62 18.89 29.57
C GLU A 380 11.45 18.34 28.14
N TRP A 381 12.54 18.04 27.44
CA TRP A 381 12.50 17.44 26.10
C TRP A 381 11.90 16.02 26.09
N MET A 382 12.32 15.17 27.02
CA MET A 382 11.75 13.81 27.19
C MET A 382 10.26 13.88 27.53
N ASN A 383 9.87 14.90 28.30
CA ASN A 383 8.46 15.15 28.61
C ASN A 383 7.66 15.65 27.39
N THR A 384 8.19 16.61 26.64
CA THR A 384 7.58 17.10 25.39
C THR A 384 7.37 15.95 24.41
N LEU A 385 8.34 15.04 24.29
CA LEU A 385 8.22 13.84 23.45
C LEU A 385 7.14 12.87 23.95
N LYS A 386 7.02 12.62 25.26
CA LYS A 386 5.94 11.75 25.80
C LYS A 386 4.57 12.26 25.40
N VAL A 387 4.30 13.55 25.61
CA VAL A 387 3.00 14.16 25.26
C VAL A 387 2.77 14.11 23.74
N THR A 388 3.80 14.39 22.93
CA THR A 388 3.71 14.32 21.46
C THR A 388 3.40 12.89 20.99
N LEU A 389 4.11 11.89 21.52
CA LEU A 389 3.87 10.47 21.20
C LEU A 389 2.50 9.98 21.70
N GLY A 390 2.00 10.51 22.82
CA GLY A 390 0.65 10.21 23.31
C GLY A 390 -0.46 10.66 22.34
N PHE A 391 -0.30 11.82 21.68
CA PHE A 391 -1.23 12.23 20.62
C PHE A 391 -1.12 11.36 19.36
N VAL A 392 0.10 10.96 18.97
CA VAL A 392 0.31 10.02 17.84
C VAL A 392 -0.30 8.64 18.14
N GLU A 393 -0.16 8.14 19.37
CA GLU A 393 -0.78 6.88 19.83
C GLU A 393 -2.31 6.98 19.89
N LEU A 394 -2.86 8.15 20.27
CA LEU A 394 -4.31 8.40 20.20
C LEU A 394 -4.84 8.41 18.76
N ALA A 395 -4.09 8.99 17.81
CA ALA A 395 -4.43 8.95 16.38
C ALA A 395 -4.37 7.52 15.83
N ALA A 396 -3.37 6.73 16.24
CA ALA A 396 -3.27 5.31 15.90
C ALA A 396 -4.42 4.48 16.49
N ALA A 397 -4.81 4.73 17.75
CA ALA A 397 -5.96 4.11 18.38
C ALA A 397 -7.25 4.34 17.56
N LEU A 398 -7.44 5.56 17.05
CA LEU A 398 -8.57 5.90 16.19
C LEU A 398 -8.63 5.05 14.91
N LYS A 399 -7.47 4.70 14.32
CA LYS A 399 -7.39 3.82 13.14
C LYS A 399 -7.76 2.37 13.47
N PHE A 400 -7.35 1.84 14.62
CA PHE A 400 -7.80 0.50 15.04
C PHE A 400 -9.31 0.45 15.36
N ILE A 401 -9.85 1.52 15.95
CA ILE A 401 -11.30 1.67 16.17
C ILE A 401 -12.04 1.76 14.82
N SER A 402 -11.52 2.52 13.84
CA SER A 402 -12.06 2.58 12.47
C SER A 402 -12.11 1.20 11.80
N ASN A 403 -11.04 0.40 11.92
CA ASN A 403 -11.02 -0.96 11.38
C ASN A 403 -12.05 -1.88 12.06
N ALA A 404 -12.30 -1.72 13.37
CA ALA A 404 -13.34 -2.49 14.06
C ALA A 404 -14.77 -2.06 13.67
N ASP A 405 -15.00 -0.76 13.51
CA ASP A 405 -16.27 -0.19 13.03
C ASP A 405 -16.61 -0.68 11.61
N LEU A 406 -15.61 -0.72 10.71
CA LEU A 406 -15.75 -1.29 9.37
C LEU A 406 -16.21 -2.76 9.38
N VAL A 407 -15.67 -3.56 10.29
CA VAL A 407 -16.02 -4.99 10.43
C VAL A 407 -17.41 -5.20 11.03
N TRP A 408 -17.85 -4.33 11.95
CA TRP A 408 -19.18 -4.41 12.56
C TRP A 408 -20.27 -3.63 11.82
N GLY A 409 -19.91 -2.86 10.78
CA GLY A 409 -20.86 -2.12 9.96
C GLY A 409 -21.65 -1.08 10.76
N TRP A 410 -21.05 -0.51 11.81
CA TRP A 410 -21.71 0.49 12.67
C TRP A 410 -21.92 1.83 11.97
N ASP A 411 -21.14 2.14 10.92
CA ASP A 411 -21.23 3.37 10.11
C ASP A 411 -21.07 4.67 10.94
N VAL A 412 -20.50 4.56 12.15
CA VAL A 412 -20.36 5.68 13.10
C VAL A 412 -19.16 6.56 12.75
N LEU A 413 -18.12 5.98 12.13
CA LEU A 413 -16.84 6.64 11.89
C LEU A 413 -16.58 6.86 10.39
N SER A 414 -17.42 7.68 9.76
CA SER A 414 -17.29 8.06 8.35
C SER A 414 -15.93 8.67 8.00
N LYS A 415 -15.55 8.60 6.71
CA LYS A 415 -14.30 9.20 6.17
C LYS A 415 -14.07 10.63 6.67
N GLU A 416 -15.14 11.41 6.77
CA GLU A 416 -15.08 12.81 7.13
C GLU A 416 -14.92 13.00 8.64
N LEU A 417 -15.62 12.21 9.46
CA LEU A 417 -15.41 12.21 10.90
C LEU A 417 -14.00 11.71 11.26
N PHE A 418 -13.47 10.72 10.53
CA PHE A 418 -12.11 10.23 10.68
C PHE A 418 -11.08 11.34 10.44
N TYR A 419 -11.15 12.05 9.30
CA TYR A 419 -10.25 13.18 9.01
C TYR A 419 -10.44 14.36 9.97
N MET A 420 -11.67 14.66 10.40
CA MET A 420 -11.93 15.71 11.40
C MET A 420 -11.26 15.39 12.73
N LEU A 421 -11.37 14.15 13.21
CA LEU A 421 -10.77 13.71 14.47
C LEU A 421 -9.24 13.63 14.38
N TRP A 422 -8.69 13.09 13.29
CA TRP A 422 -7.24 13.11 13.03
C TRP A 422 -6.70 14.54 12.95
N GLY A 423 -7.32 15.38 12.11
CA GLY A 423 -6.98 16.80 11.96
C GLY A 423 -7.00 17.53 13.31
N GLY A 424 -8.02 17.28 14.14
CA GLY A 424 -8.12 17.82 15.50
C GLY A 424 -7.02 17.36 16.45
N ILE A 425 -6.69 16.06 16.48
CA ILE A 425 -5.60 15.52 17.32
C ILE A 425 -4.25 16.16 16.94
N PHE A 426 -3.94 16.25 15.64
CA PHE A 426 -2.70 16.88 15.18
C PHE A 426 -2.69 18.40 15.34
N LEU A 427 -3.85 19.07 15.30
CA LEU A 427 -3.99 20.49 15.63
C LEU A 427 -3.63 20.75 17.10
N VAL A 428 -4.22 19.99 18.03
CA VAL A 428 -3.93 20.11 19.46
C VAL A 428 -2.46 19.79 19.75
N THR A 429 -1.88 18.82 19.04
CA THR A 429 -0.43 18.51 19.09
C THR A 429 0.41 19.72 18.67
N ALA A 430 0.10 20.34 17.53
CA ALA A 430 0.80 21.55 17.07
C ALA A 430 0.69 22.71 18.07
N LEU A 431 -0.51 22.98 18.59
CA LEU A 431 -0.76 24.02 19.60
C LEU A 431 0.01 23.77 20.91
N PHE A 432 0.17 22.51 21.33
CA PHE A 432 1.03 22.12 22.44
C PHE A 432 2.52 22.35 22.14
N LEU A 433 2.99 22.02 20.92
CA LEU A 433 4.39 22.26 20.53
C LEU A 433 4.75 23.74 20.46
N PHE A 434 3.83 24.59 19.97
CA PHE A 434 3.92 26.05 20.00
C PHE A 434 3.80 26.66 21.41
N GLY A 435 3.51 25.87 22.45
CA GLY A 435 3.38 26.36 23.82
C GLY A 435 2.10 27.16 24.08
N MET A 436 1.08 27.04 23.23
CA MET A 436 -0.21 27.71 23.42
C MET A 436 -1.12 26.96 24.42
N ILE A 437 -0.89 25.64 24.57
CA ILE A 437 -1.60 24.77 25.52
C ILE A 437 -0.55 24.10 26.42
N TYR A 438 -0.77 24.13 27.74
CA TYR A 438 0.12 23.50 28.72
C TYR A 438 -0.62 22.42 29.51
N LEU A 439 -0.15 21.17 29.45
CA LEU A 439 -0.64 20.10 30.33
C LEU A 439 -0.08 20.29 31.75
N LYS A 440 -0.94 20.11 32.76
CA LYS A 440 -0.62 20.29 34.17
C LYS A 440 0.47 19.31 34.62
N GLY A 441 1.59 19.84 35.11
CA GLY A 441 2.78 19.05 35.50
C GLY A 441 3.83 18.90 34.38
N TYR A 442 3.51 19.35 33.16
CA TYR A 442 4.34 19.14 31.96
C TYR A 442 4.67 20.42 31.17
N GLY A 443 4.27 21.60 31.65
CA GLY A 443 4.65 22.90 31.09
C GLY A 443 5.82 23.56 31.83
N SER A 444 6.74 24.16 31.06
CA SER A 444 7.77 25.10 31.53
C SER A 444 7.63 26.43 30.76
N ASN A 445 8.02 27.54 31.38
CA ASN A 445 8.06 28.87 30.76
C ASN A 445 9.40 29.18 30.07
N ASP A 446 10.31 28.20 29.96
CA ASP A 446 11.53 28.37 29.18
C ASP A 446 11.23 28.43 27.67
N GLY A 447 11.86 29.39 26.99
CA GLY A 447 11.50 29.81 25.64
C GLY A 447 11.48 28.69 24.58
N ILE A 448 10.61 28.86 23.58
CA ILE A 448 10.34 27.84 22.55
C ILE A 448 11.62 27.55 21.75
N LYS A 449 12.16 26.34 21.89
CA LYS A 449 13.35 25.90 21.13
C LYS A 449 13.01 25.75 19.64
N PRO A 450 13.92 26.10 18.70
CA PRO A 450 13.64 26.03 17.26
C PRO A 450 13.13 24.65 16.78
N GLY A 451 13.63 23.56 17.34
CA GLY A 451 13.16 22.20 17.03
C GLY A 451 11.69 21.93 17.42
N ARG A 452 11.16 22.59 18.46
CA ARG A 452 9.73 22.52 18.82
C ARG A 452 8.88 23.28 17.80
N MET A 453 9.33 24.46 17.35
CA MET A 453 8.62 25.21 16.30
C MET A 453 8.60 24.44 14.98
N LEU A 454 9.72 23.87 14.55
CA LEU A 454 9.78 23.10 13.29
C LEU A 454 8.85 21.88 13.31
N ALA A 455 8.87 21.08 14.39
CA ALA A 455 7.97 19.95 14.55
C ALA A 455 6.49 20.39 14.69
N GLY A 456 6.22 21.50 15.38
CA GLY A 456 4.89 22.09 15.50
C GLY A 456 4.32 22.52 14.15
N THR A 457 5.16 23.14 13.30
CA THR A 457 4.79 23.49 11.91
C THR A 457 4.49 22.24 11.07
N GLY A 458 5.28 21.18 11.21
CA GLY A 458 5.02 19.90 10.52
C GLY A 458 3.65 19.29 10.90
N PHE A 459 3.35 19.21 12.20
CA PHE A 459 2.03 18.73 12.66
C PHE A 459 0.88 19.66 12.27
N LEU A 460 1.12 20.98 12.19
CA LEU A 460 0.11 21.95 11.74
C LEU A 460 -0.19 21.78 10.25
N LEU A 461 0.83 21.64 9.40
CA LEU A 461 0.65 21.35 7.98
C LEU A 461 -0.09 20.03 7.76
N PHE A 462 0.25 18.99 8.53
CA PHE A 462 -0.45 17.71 8.47
C PHE A 462 -1.92 17.82 8.94
N SER A 463 -2.19 18.60 9.99
CA SER A 463 -3.55 18.91 10.45
C SER A 463 -4.36 19.62 9.37
N LEU A 464 -3.81 20.67 8.73
CA LEU A 464 -4.46 21.38 7.62
C LEU A 464 -4.73 20.46 6.42
N TYR A 465 -3.80 19.55 6.11
CA TYR A 465 -3.98 18.55 5.07
C TYR A 465 -5.15 17.60 5.38
N ASN A 466 -5.30 17.15 6.63
CA ASN A 466 -6.48 16.36 7.04
C ASN A 466 -7.79 17.18 6.94
N PHE A 467 -7.78 18.46 7.31
CA PHE A 467 -8.94 19.33 7.10
C PHE A 467 -9.27 19.56 5.61
N HIS A 468 -8.28 19.52 4.71
CA HIS A 468 -8.53 19.56 3.27
C HIS A 468 -9.26 18.29 2.77
N GLY A 469 -8.90 17.11 3.30
CA GLY A 469 -9.61 15.85 3.03
C GLY A 469 -11.00 15.77 3.66
N TYR A 470 -11.22 16.41 4.81
CA TYR A 470 -12.57 16.59 5.39
C TYR A 470 -13.48 17.38 4.45
N ALA A 471 -12.96 18.39 3.73
CA ALA A 471 -13.72 19.18 2.77
C ALA A 471 -14.07 18.44 1.46
N GLY A 472 -13.85 17.12 1.38
CA GLY A 472 -14.28 16.27 0.27
C GLY A 472 -13.35 16.24 -0.94
N ASN A 473 -12.17 16.86 -0.86
CA ASN A 473 -11.17 16.85 -1.93
C ASN A 473 -10.50 15.47 -2.05
N ASP A 474 -9.94 15.18 -3.24
CA ASP A 474 -9.15 13.98 -3.46
C ASP A 474 -7.85 14.02 -2.64
N MET A 475 -7.54 12.87 -2.03
CA MET A 475 -6.42 12.71 -1.09
C MET A 475 -5.44 11.68 -1.65
N ASP A 476 -4.16 11.87 -1.32
CA ASP A 476 -3.08 10.98 -1.74
C ASP A 476 -3.32 9.54 -1.27
N PHE A 477 -2.86 8.57 -2.06
CA PHE A 477 -3.12 7.14 -1.93
C PHE A 477 -2.90 6.61 -0.50
N VAL A 478 -1.85 7.09 0.17
CA VAL A 478 -1.52 6.72 1.55
C VAL A 478 -2.66 7.06 2.52
N MET A 479 -3.34 8.18 2.32
CA MET A 479 -4.36 8.72 3.22
C MET A 479 -5.77 8.26 2.86
N THR A 480 -6.00 7.88 1.60
CA THR A 480 -7.17 7.09 1.18
C THR A 480 -7.09 5.64 1.67
N ALA A 481 -5.89 5.04 1.76
CA ALA A 481 -5.71 3.69 2.33
C ALA A 481 -5.86 3.63 3.86
N ILE A 482 -5.61 4.74 4.56
CA ILE A 482 -5.77 4.83 6.03
C ILE A 482 -7.21 5.15 6.43
N ALA A 483 -7.91 6.02 5.71
CA ALA A 483 -9.30 6.38 6.02
C ALA A 483 -10.30 5.24 5.72
N PRO A 484 -11.46 5.19 6.39
CA PRO A 484 -12.52 4.27 6.02
C PRO A 484 -13.12 4.63 4.65
N PRO A 485 -13.47 3.64 3.79
CA PRO A 485 -13.93 3.88 2.42
C PRO A 485 -15.34 4.46 2.27
N TYR A 486 -16.10 4.65 3.37
CA TYR A 486 -17.48 5.12 3.34
C TYR A 486 -17.60 6.61 3.73
N SER A 487 -18.53 7.33 3.10
CA SER A 487 -18.70 8.79 3.24
C SER A 487 -20.11 9.15 3.71
N SER A 488 -20.19 10.00 4.74
CA SER A 488 -21.46 10.45 5.34
C SER A 488 -22.09 11.63 4.60
N HIS A 489 -21.32 12.43 3.85
CA HIS A 489 -21.87 13.52 3.03
C HIS A 489 -22.71 13.06 1.84
N ALA A 490 -22.86 11.75 1.60
CA ALA A 490 -23.81 11.23 0.62
C ALA A 490 -25.29 11.55 0.96
N ALA A 491 -25.61 11.94 2.20
CA ALA A 491 -26.99 12.17 2.66
C ALA A 491 -27.35 13.63 2.96
N ALA A 492 -26.39 14.57 2.93
CA ALA A 492 -26.58 15.89 3.55
C ALA A 492 -26.74 17.08 2.59
N ASP A 493 -26.15 17.02 1.39
CA ASP A 493 -26.20 18.15 0.45
C ASP A 493 -27.15 17.88 -0.72
N GLY A 494 -28.25 18.63 -0.77
CA GLY A 494 -29.31 18.52 -1.78
C GLY A 494 -28.96 19.14 -3.14
N THR A 495 -27.68 19.43 -3.38
CA THR A 495 -27.18 19.92 -4.67
C THR A 495 -26.76 18.75 -5.56
N THR A 496 -27.45 18.63 -6.69
CA THR A 496 -27.23 17.60 -7.72
C THR A 496 -25.87 17.76 -8.42
N LEU A 497 -24.82 17.22 -7.79
CA LEU A 497 -23.79 16.52 -8.56
C LEU A 497 -24.39 15.17 -8.97
N GLU A 498 -24.29 14.80 -10.25
CA GLU A 498 -24.58 13.43 -10.69
C GLU A 498 -23.52 12.48 -10.12
N LYS A 499 -23.68 12.15 -8.84
CA LYS A 499 -22.85 11.18 -8.14
C LYS A 499 -23.12 9.85 -8.84
N LYS A 500 -22.15 9.35 -9.62
CA LYS A 500 -22.16 7.98 -10.18
C LYS A 500 -22.33 7.03 -9.01
N THR A 501 -23.59 6.66 -8.75
CA THR A 501 -23.96 5.93 -7.56
C THR A 501 -23.68 4.47 -7.86
N HIS A 502 -22.47 4.02 -7.48
CA HIS A 502 -22.11 2.62 -7.54
C HIS A 502 -22.99 1.88 -6.53
N THR A 503 -23.86 0.98 -7.02
CA THR A 503 -24.69 0.13 -6.17
C THR A 503 -23.78 -0.87 -5.45
N ILE A 504 -23.45 -0.60 -4.19
CA ILE A 504 -22.64 -1.50 -3.37
C ILE A 504 -23.55 -2.60 -2.82
N VAL A 505 -23.46 -3.79 -3.41
CA VAL A 505 -24.07 -5.02 -2.87
C VAL A 505 -23.01 -5.71 -2.01
N LYS A 506 -23.30 -5.91 -0.72
CA LYS A 506 -22.40 -6.60 0.22
C LYS A 506 -22.70 -8.09 0.24
N ASP A 507 -21.65 -8.90 0.20
CA ASP A 507 -21.64 -10.36 0.43
C ASP A 507 -22.59 -11.23 -0.44
N ASP A 508 -23.17 -10.67 -1.51
CA ASP A 508 -24.03 -11.38 -2.47
C ASP A 508 -23.57 -11.11 -3.91
N TYR A 509 -22.70 -11.99 -4.41
CA TYR A 509 -22.17 -11.94 -5.77
C TYR A 509 -23.25 -12.15 -6.83
N GLU A 510 -24.22 -13.02 -6.59
CA GLU A 510 -25.27 -13.34 -7.58
C GLU A 510 -26.25 -12.17 -7.74
N ALA A 511 -26.66 -11.53 -6.65
CA ALA A 511 -27.45 -10.30 -6.72
C ALA A 511 -26.67 -9.14 -7.34
N ALA A 512 -25.36 -9.00 -7.05
CA ALA A 512 -24.51 -7.99 -7.66
C ALA A 512 -24.37 -8.18 -9.18
N LEU A 513 -24.10 -9.42 -9.61
CA LEU A 513 -23.98 -9.81 -11.01
C LEU A 513 -25.32 -9.67 -11.76
N GLY A 514 -26.44 -10.05 -11.13
CA GLY A 514 -27.78 -9.83 -11.67
C GLY A 514 -28.08 -8.34 -11.87
N SER A 515 -27.79 -7.51 -10.86
CA SER A 515 -27.97 -6.05 -10.95
C SER A 515 -27.05 -5.41 -11.99
N ALA A 516 -25.81 -5.87 -12.12
CA ALA A 516 -24.84 -5.41 -13.12
C ALA A 516 -25.30 -5.74 -14.56
N LYS A 517 -25.75 -6.97 -14.80
CA LYS A 517 -26.33 -7.42 -16.08
C LYS A 517 -27.57 -6.62 -16.47
N VAL A 518 -28.52 -6.42 -15.55
CA VAL A 518 -29.74 -5.63 -15.80
C VAL A 518 -29.42 -4.16 -16.06
N SER A 519 -28.37 -3.62 -15.43
CA SER A 519 -27.98 -2.21 -15.57
C SER A 519 -27.00 -1.92 -16.71
N GLY A 520 -26.50 -2.95 -17.41
CA GLY A 520 -25.45 -2.80 -18.43
C GLY A 520 -24.12 -2.22 -17.91
N LYS A 521 -23.77 -2.48 -16.63
CA LYS A 521 -22.59 -1.90 -15.96
C LYS A 521 -21.55 -2.95 -15.61
N LEU A 522 -20.28 -2.57 -15.65
CA LEU A 522 -19.17 -3.39 -15.17
C LEU A 522 -19.29 -3.62 -13.64
N LEU A 523 -19.01 -4.86 -13.21
CA LEU A 523 -19.01 -5.26 -11.80
C LEU A 523 -17.59 -5.15 -11.23
N LEU A 524 -17.37 -4.19 -10.34
CA LEU A 524 -16.14 -4.09 -9.56
C LEU A 524 -16.25 -4.97 -8.30
N ILE A 525 -15.48 -6.06 -8.25
CA ILE A 525 -15.39 -6.92 -7.07
C ILE A 525 -14.28 -6.40 -6.16
N ASN A 526 -14.66 -5.83 -5.01
CA ASN A 526 -13.70 -5.33 -4.02
C ASN A 526 -13.50 -6.35 -2.89
N PHE A 527 -12.34 -6.99 -2.86
CA PHE A 527 -11.96 -7.93 -1.80
C PHE A 527 -11.50 -7.18 -0.54
N THR A 528 -12.43 -6.59 0.21
CA THR A 528 -12.14 -5.92 1.51
C THR A 528 -11.86 -6.90 2.64
N GLY A 529 -10.97 -7.88 2.43
CA GLY A 529 -10.36 -8.71 3.48
C GLY A 529 -11.32 -9.51 4.38
N TYR A 530 -12.57 -9.69 3.97
CA TYR A 530 -13.62 -10.38 4.73
C TYR A 530 -13.96 -11.70 4.03
N THR A 531 -13.79 -12.79 4.77
CA THR A 531 -14.11 -14.18 4.41
C THR A 531 -14.72 -14.86 5.63
#